data_AF-A0A8B6FH40-F1
#
_entry.id   AF-A0A8B6FH40-F1
#
_cell.length_a   1.000
_cell.length_b   1.000
_cell.length_c   1.000
_cell.angle_alpha   90.00
_cell.angle_beta   90.00
_cell.angle_gamma   90.00
#
_symmetry.space_group_name_H-M   'P 1'
#
loop_
_entity.id
_entity.type
_entity.pdbx_description
1 polymer ?
#
loop_
_entity_poly.entity_id
_entity_poly.type
_entity_poly.pdbx_seq_one_letter_code
_entity_poly.pdbx_strand_id
1 'polypeptide(L)'
;MYERLRYYLSLLGIYEGETPHSFRSGCAVTMALSGAAENVDQAMKHIGWFGRTSAEYYSRIHTLVDAGSIALRLSQVANGSENIETVFKEQADYSSLVHVFNKE
;
A
#
# COMPACT_ATOMS: atom_id res chain seq x y z
N MET A 1 9.64 19.78 5.82
CA MET A 1 9.16 18.58 5.07
C MET A 1 7.68 18.32 5.37
N TYR A 2 7.29 18.19 6.65
CA TYR A 2 5.90 17.99 7.06
C TYR A 2 4.91 19.05 6.52
N GLU A 3 5.22 20.34 6.70
CA GLU A 3 4.35 21.42 6.20
C GLU A 3 4.14 21.42 4.68
N ARG A 4 5.17 21.05 3.91
CA ARG A 4 5.07 20.94 2.45
C ARG A 4 4.17 19.77 2.05
N LEU A 5 4.35 18.60 2.69
CA LEU A 5 3.49 17.45 2.45
C LEU A 5 2.03 17.78 2.77
N ARG A 6 1.79 18.37 3.94
CA ARG A 6 0.45 18.80 4.38
C ARG A 6 -0.18 19.76 3.38
N TYR A 7 0.58 20.75 2.91
CA TYR A 7 0.10 21.70 1.90
C TYR A 7 -0.38 21.00 0.63
N TYR A 8 0.43 20.08 0.07
CA TYR A 8 0.06 19.37 -1.16
C TYR A 8 -1.13 18.43 -0.95
N LEU A 9 -1.20 17.70 0.16
CA LEU A 9 -2.34 16.83 0.46
C LEU A 9 -3.63 17.63 0.66
N SER A 10 -3.52 18.79 1.32
CA SER A 10 -4.66 19.69 1.51
C SER A 10 -5.13 20.27 0.18
N LEU A 11 -4.20 20.64 -0.70
CA LEU A 11 -4.50 21.14 -2.05
C LEU A 11 -5.23 20.07 -2.89
N LEU A 12 -4.85 18.80 -2.74
CA LEU A 12 -5.48 17.66 -3.41
C LEU A 12 -6.78 17.20 -2.73
N GLY A 13 -7.14 17.74 -1.57
CA GLY A 13 -8.34 17.35 -0.82
C GLY A 13 -8.27 15.95 -0.20
N ILE A 14 -7.07 15.38 -0.05
CA ILE A 14 -6.83 14.01 0.46
C ILE A 14 -6.04 14.01 1.77
N TYR A 15 -6.11 15.09 2.54
CA TYR A 15 -5.43 15.17 3.83
C TYR A 15 -6.33 14.63 4.94
N GLU A 16 -6.04 13.42 5.42
CA GLU A 16 -6.73 12.77 6.55
C GLU A 16 -5.83 12.60 7.78
N GLY A 17 -4.65 13.22 7.77
CA GLY A 17 -3.68 13.16 8.87
C GLY A 17 -2.39 12.42 8.51
N GLU A 18 -2.11 12.26 7.22
CA GLU A 18 -0.91 11.61 6.72
C GLU A 18 0.35 12.36 7.17
N THR A 19 1.41 11.59 7.37
CA THR A 19 2.72 12.07 7.77
C THR A 19 3.78 11.50 6.84
N PRO A 20 4.97 12.09 6.73
CA PRO A 20 6.08 11.47 5.99
C PRO A 20 6.37 10.03 6.47
N HIS A 21 6.10 9.75 7.74
CA HIS A 21 6.26 8.42 8.31
C HIS A 21 5.18 7.43 7.84
N SER A 22 3.93 7.87 7.69
CA SER A 22 2.87 7.02 7.10
C SER A 22 3.14 6.73 5.63
N PHE A 23 3.70 7.68 4.86
CA PHE A 23 4.14 7.44 3.49
C PHE A 23 5.27 6.40 3.40
N ARG A 24 6.24 6.43 4.32
CA ARG A 24 7.27 5.38 4.39
C ARG A 24 6.69 3.99 4.67
N SER A 25 5.71 3.94 5.58
CA SER A 25 5.02 2.70 5.91
C SER A 25 4.19 2.20 4.73
N GLY A 26 3.46 3.08 4.05
CA GLY A 26 2.72 2.77 2.82
C GLY A 26 3.63 2.27 1.70
N CYS A 27 4.78 2.92 1.49
CA CYS A 27 5.79 2.46 0.53
C CYS A 27 6.29 1.04 0.85
N ALA A 28 6.51 0.71 2.13
CA ALA A 28 6.86 -0.64 2.57
C ALA A 28 5.81 -1.68 2.19
N VAL A 29 4.54 -1.36 2.46
CA VAL A 29 3.40 -2.21 2.15
C VAL A 29 3.30 -2.42 0.64
N THR A 30 3.36 -1.35 -0.15
CA THR A 30 3.30 -1.43 -1.61
C THR A 30 4.43 -2.27 -2.17
N MET A 31 5.68 -2.09 -1.71
CA MET A 31 6.80 -2.92 -2.17
C MET A 31 6.63 -4.41 -1.84
N ALA A 32 6.11 -4.72 -0.66
CA ALA A 32 5.86 -6.09 -0.27
C ALA A 32 4.74 -6.73 -1.11
N LEU A 33 3.66 -5.99 -1.37
CA LEU A 33 2.52 -6.47 -2.16
C LEU A 33 2.83 -6.55 -3.66
N SER A 34 3.66 -5.65 -4.20
CA SER A 34 4.06 -5.67 -5.60
C SER A 34 5.16 -6.69 -5.91
N GLY A 35 5.71 -7.34 -4.88
CA GLY A 35 6.88 -8.22 -5.01
C GLY A 35 8.18 -7.48 -5.30
N ALA A 36 8.22 -6.14 -5.18
CA ALA A 36 9.43 -5.34 -5.39
C ALA A 36 10.45 -5.52 -4.25
N ALA A 37 9.99 -5.99 -3.08
CA ALA A 37 10.85 -6.47 -2.01
C ALA A 37 10.51 -7.93 -1.72
N GLU A 38 11.44 -8.84 -2.00
CA GLU A 38 11.27 -10.29 -1.79
C GLU A 38 11.33 -10.67 -0.30
N ASN A 39 11.95 -9.82 0.52
CA ASN A 39 12.09 -10.02 1.95
C ASN A 39 12.15 -8.68 2.71
N VAL A 40 11.97 -8.76 4.03
CA VAL A 40 11.94 -7.59 4.92
C VAL A 40 13.28 -6.83 4.90
N ASP A 41 14.41 -7.50 4.70
CA ASP A 41 15.73 -6.88 4.71
C ASP A 41 15.94 -5.96 3.49
N GLN A 42 15.42 -6.34 2.31
CA GLN A 42 15.39 -5.48 1.12
C GLN A 42 14.51 -4.25 1.33
N ALA A 43 13.30 -4.43 1.87
CA ALA A 43 12.40 -3.32 2.19
C ALA A 43 13.04 -2.35 3.20
N MET A 44 13.68 -2.88 4.24
CA MET A 44 14.41 -2.10 5.25
C MET A 44 15.52 -1.25 4.63
N LYS A 45 16.33 -1.84 3.74
CA LYS A 45 17.40 -1.11 3.05
C LYS A 45 16.86 0.01 2.18
N HIS A 46 15.73 -0.20 1.51
CA HIS A 46 15.11 0.81 0.65
C HIS A 46 14.48 1.96 1.45
N ILE A 47 13.80 1.66 2.55
CA ILE A 47 13.08 2.64 3.37
C ILE A 47 14.01 3.36 4.36
N GLY A 48 15.14 2.75 4.70
CA GLY A 48 16.07 3.23 5.72
C GLY A 48 15.64 2.86 7.14
N TRP A 49 15.06 1.67 7.32
CA TRP A 49 14.78 1.13 8.66
C TRP A 49 15.96 0.32 9.17
N PHE A 50 16.39 0.62 10.40
CA PHE A 50 17.57 -0.01 11.01
C PHE A 50 17.30 -1.37 11.66
N GLY A 51 16.04 -1.68 11.96
CA GLY A 51 15.68 -2.91 12.68
C GLY A 51 14.50 -3.63 12.05
N ARG A 52 14.57 -4.97 12.06
CA ARG A 52 13.48 -5.84 11.61
C ARG A 52 12.20 -5.60 12.40
N THR A 53 12.32 -5.39 13.71
CA THR A 53 11.19 -5.04 14.58
C THR A 53 10.50 -3.74 14.15
N SER A 54 11.26 -2.71 13.77
CA SER A 54 10.66 -1.48 13.23
C SER A 54 9.95 -1.74 11.91
N ALA A 55 10.54 -2.57 11.05
CA ALA A 55 9.95 -2.90 9.76
C ALA A 55 8.63 -3.67 9.92
N GLU A 56 8.60 -4.68 10.77
CA GLU A 56 7.39 -5.46 11.07
C GLU A 56 6.31 -4.58 11.71
N TYR A 57 6.70 -3.72 12.67
CA TYR A 57 5.77 -2.86 13.40
C TYR A 57 5.09 -1.83 12.49
N TYR A 58 5.84 -1.18 11.61
CA TYR A 58 5.30 -0.11 10.76
C TYR A 58 4.65 -0.62 9.47
N SER A 59 5.18 -1.71 8.88
CA SER A 59 4.58 -2.28 7.67
C SER A 59 3.33 -3.10 7.97
N ARG A 60 3.25 -3.76 9.14
CA ARG A 60 2.15 -4.67 9.54
C ARG A 60 1.73 -5.62 8.41
N ILE A 61 2.68 -6.03 7.56
CA ILE A 61 2.39 -6.80 6.35
C ILE A 61 1.64 -8.09 6.69
N HIS A 62 2.02 -8.77 7.78
CA HIS A 62 1.33 -9.98 8.25
C HIS A 62 -0.16 -9.74 8.57
N THR A 63 -0.54 -8.55 9.05
CA THR A 63 -1.95 -8.19 9.33
C THR A 63 -2.70 -7.87 8.04
N LEU A 64 -2.01 -7.25 7.07
CA LEU A 64 -2.60 -6.83 5.80
C LEU A 64 -2.75 -7.99 4.81
N VAL A 65 -1.81 -8.94 4.85
CA VAL A 65 -1.74 -10.13 4.00
C VAL A 65 -2.35 -11.35 4.69
N ASP A 66 -2.96 -11.17 5.87
CA ASP A 66 -3.70 -12.25 6.51
C ASP A 66 -4.82 -12.73 5.58
N ALA A 67 -4.71 -13.98 5.13
CA ALA A 67 -5.64 -14.58 4.18
C ALA A 67 -7.08 -14.57 4.72
N GLY A 68 -7.26 -14.68 6.03
CA GLY A 68 -8.57 -14.56 6.68
C GLY A 68 -9.16 -13.16 6.55
N SER A 69 -8.38 -12.12 6.86
CA SER A 69 -8.76 -10.71 6.68
C SER A 69 -9.07 -10.37 5.22
N ILE A 70 -8.25 -10.84 4.28
CA ILE A 70 -8.48 -10.64 2.84
C ILE A 70 -9.76 -11.34 2.41
N ALA A 71 -9.96 -12.61 2.76
CA ALA A 71 -11.16 -13.37 2.41
C ALA A 71 -12.43 -12.77 3.03
N LEU A 72 -12.33 -12.23 4.26
CA LEU A 72 -13.45 -11.57 4.92
C LEU A 72 -13.83 -10.25 4.24
N ARG A 73 -12.86 -9.41 3.89
CA ARG A 73 -13.11 -8.18 3.12
C ARG A 73 -13.63 -8.49 1.72
N LEU A 74 -13.07 -9.51 1.07
CA LEU A 74 -13.53 -9.96 -0.25
C LEU A 74 -14.98 -10.49 -0.19
N SER A 75 -15.33 -11.27 0.83
CA SER A 75 -16.70 -11.80 0.99
C SER A 75 -17.73 -10.71 1.30
N GLN A 76 -17.35 -9.68 2.06
CA GLN A 76 -18.19 -8.50 2.31
C GLN A 76 -18.49 -7.72 1.02
N VAL A 77 -17.52 -7.57 0.14
CA VAL A 77 -17.71 -6.94 -1.19
C VAL A 77 -18.51 -7.86 -2.10
N ALA A 78 -18.22 -9.16 -2.09
CA ALA A 78 -18.88 -10.17 -2.91
C ALA A 78 -20.37 -10.33 -2.63
N ASN A 79 -20.80 -10.18 -1.37
CA ASN A 79 -22.22 -10.28 -1.00
C ASN A 79 -23.10 -9.15 -1.61
N GLY A 80 -22.50 -8.12 -2.21
CA GLY A 80 -23.22 -7.01 -2.86
C GLY A 80 -23.20 -7.03 -4.40
N SER A 81 -22.43 -7.91 -5.05
CA SER A 81 -22.22 -7.85 -6.51
C SER A 81 -22.22 -9.26 -7.11
N GLU A 82 -23.08 -9.51 -8.09
CA GLU A 82 -23.25 -10.82 -8.77
C GLU A 82 -22.01 -11.29 -9.56
N ASN A 83 -20.88 -10.54 -9.58
CA ASN A 83 -19.73 -10.91 -10.39
C ASN A 83 -18.38 -10.45 -9.80
N ILE A 84 -17.90 -11.22 -8.82
CA ILE A 84 -16.65 -10.98 -8.04
C ILE A 84 -15.43 -10.81 -8.94
N GLU A 85 -15.36 -11.55 -10.06
CA GLU A 85 -14.24 -11.49 -11.00
C GLU A 85 -14.13 -10.11 -11.67
N THR A 86 -15.25 -9.46 -11.96
CA THR A 86 -15.26 -8.13 -12.58
C THR A 86 -14.82 -7.04 -11.61
N VAL A 87 -15.30 -7.08 -10.36
CA VAL A 87 -14.91 -6.11 -9.32
C VAL A 87 -13.43 -6.26 -8.95
N PHE A 88 -12.92 -7.49 -8.85
CA PHE A 88 -11.50 -7.71 -8.60
C PHE A 88 -10.64 -7.21 -9.75
N LYS A 89 -11.05 -7.47 -11.01
CA LYS A 89 -10.34 -6.96 -12.19
C LYS A 89 -10.37 -5.43 -12.26
N GLU A 90 -11.49 -4.77 -11.95
CA GLU A 90 -11.57 -3.31 -11.91
C GLU A 90 -10.64 -2.69 -10.85
N GLN A 91 -10.65 -3.23 -9.63
CA GLN A 91 -9.87 -2.68 -8.51
C GLN A 91 -8.38 -3.03 -8.60
N ALA A 92 -8.03 -4.14 -9.25
CA ALA A 92 -6.65 -4.56 -9.48
C ALA A 92 -6.10 -4.13 -10.85
N ASP A 93 -6.87 -3.34 -11.63
CA ASP A 93 -6.42 -2.83 -12.92
C ASP A 93 -5.45 -1.65 -12.73
N TYR A 94 -4.17 -2.00 -12.58
CA TYR A 94 -3.06 -1.04 -12.56
C TYR A 94 -2.57 -0.66 -13.97
N SER A 95 -3.27 -1.04 -15.05
CA SER A 95 -2.89 -0.70 -16.43
C SER A 95 -2.78 0.81 -16.63
N SER A 96 -3.65 1.55 -15.94
CA SER A 96 -3.62 3.02 -15.92
C SER A 96 -2.37 3.58 -15.25
N LEU A 97 -1.63 2.83 -14.44
CA LEU A 97 -0.40 3.29 -13.78
C LEU A 97 0.88 2.94 -14.57
N VAL A 98 0.77 2.15 -15.64
CA VAL A 98 1.93 1.71 -16.45
C VAL A 98 2.71 2.91 -17.00
N HIS A 99 2.01 3.97 -17.42
CA HIS A 99 2.65 5.20 -17.93
C HIS A 99 3.36 6.02 -16.85
N VAL A 100 3.06 5.78 -15.56
CA VAL A 100 3.71 6.45 -14.42
C VAL A 100 5.04 5.77 -14.08
N PHE A 101 5.13 4.45 -14.27
CA PHE A 101 6.31 3.65 -13.95
C PHE A 101 7.26 3.42 -15.14
N ASN A 102 6.75 3.50 -16.37
CA ASN A 102 7.58 3.56 -17.56
C ASN A 102 7.87 5.03 -17.90
N LYS A 103 8.99 5.55 -17.39
CA LYS A 103 9.60 6.76 -17.92
C LYS A 103 10.25 6.44 -19.26
N GLU A 104 9.81 7.13 -20.32
CA GLU A 104 10.71 7.53 -21.40
C GLU A 104 11.77 8.52 -20.88
#